data_AF-A0A434L716-F1
#
_entry.id   AF-A0A434L716-F1
#
_cell.length_a   1.000
_cell.length_b   1.000
_cell.length_c   1.000
_cell.angle_alpha   90.00
_cell.angle_beta   90.00
_cell.angle_gamma   90.00
#
_symmetry.space_group_name_H-M   'P 1'
#
loop_
_entity.id
_entity.type
_entity.pdbx_description
1 polymer ?
#
loop_
_entity_poly.entity_id
_entity_poly.type
_entity_poly.pdbx_seq_one_letter_code
_entity_poly.pdbx_strand_id
1 'polypeptide(L)'
;AGYGAVTKDLDLVCFGEMGIGNTTPAAAISAALLGGGAEKWTGRGTGVDDAGLVRKITAIEAGLKRHAEALADPLKIAAALGGRELAAIFGSTLAARHLGVPVLLDGFVCTAAAAPLAKLHPTGLAHTLAAHVS
;
A
#
# COMPACT_ATOMS: atom_id res chain seq x y z
N ALA A 1 5.45 -15.82 -3.28
CA ALA A 1 4.77 -14.52 -3.09
C ALA A 1 5.79 -13.48 -2.66
N GLY A 2 5.52 -12.19 -2.88
CA GLY A 2 6.50 -11.14 -2.57
C GLY A 2 7.67 -11.14 -3.54
N TYR A 3 8.83 -10.69 -3.06
CA TYR A 3 10.03 -10.49 -3.89
C TYR A 3 10.38 -11.69 -4.78
N GLY A 4 10.37 -12.90 -4.23
CA GLY A 4 10.69 -14.13 -4.99
C GLY A 4 9.62 -14.59 -5.98
N ALA A 5 8.50 -13.87 -6.12
CA ALA A 5 7.45 -14.19 -7.10
C ALA A 5 7.70 -13.54 -8.47
N VAL A 6 8.60 -12.57 -8.57
CA VAL A 6 8.92 -11.90 -9.84
C VAL A 6 10.23 -12.46 -10.37
N THR A 7 10.19 -12.97 -11.59
CA THR A 7 11.32 -13.54 -12.31
C THR A 7 11.65 -12.72 -13.56
N LYS A 8 12.87 -12.86 -14.09
CA LYS A 8 13.40 -11.99 -15.15
C LYS A 8 12.77 -12.23 -16.53
N ASP A 9 12.09 -13.37 -16.70
CA ASP A 9 11.40 -13.79 -17.91
C ASP A 9 9.99 -13.19 -18.05
N LEU A 10 9.51 -12.44 -17.06
CA LEU A 10 8.22 -11.76 -17.13
C LEU A 10 8.32 -10.45 -17.92
N ASP A 11 7.42 -10.26 -18.89
CA ASP A 11 7.32 -9.01 -19.66
C ASP A 11 6.54 -7.90 -18.94
N LEU A 12 5.62 -8.29 -18.05
CA LEU A 12 4.74 -7.40 -17.30
C LEU A 12 4.21 -8.10 -16.05
N VAL A 13 4.04 -7.37 -14.95
CA VAL A 13 3.33 -7.84 -13.76
C VAL A 13 2.12 -6.96 -13.48
N CYS A 14 0.94 -7.57 -13.34
CA CYS A 14 -0.27 -6.88 -12.90
C CYS A 14 -0.59 -7.32 -11.48
N PHE A 15 -0.63 -6.39 -10.53
CA PHE A 15 -0.98 -6.72 -9.14
C PHE A 15 -2.47 -6.59 -8.90
N GLY A 16 -3.01 -7.56 -8.16
CA GLY A 16 -4.31 -7.48 -7.51
C GLY A 16 -4.19 -8.07 -6.11
N GLU A 17 -5.19 -7.81 -5.29
CA GLU A 17 -5.27 -8.35 -3.95
C GLU A 17 -6.71 -8.75 -3.61
N MET A 18 -6.84 -9.54 -2.55
CA MET A 18 -8.13 -9.77 -1.90
C MET A 18 -7.88 -9.96 -0.42
N GLY A 19 -8.53 -9.15 0.42
CA GLY A 19 -8.49 -9.27 1.87
C GLY A 19 -9.59 -8.47 2.54
N ILE A 20 -10.44 -9.13 3.33
CA ILE A 20 -11.50 -8.43 4.06
C ILE A 20 -10.87 -7.44 5.06
N GLY A 21 -11.20 -6.17 4.92
CA GLY A 21 -10.74 -5.09 5.80
C GLY A 21 -9.41 -4.44 5.39
N ASN A 22 -8.75 -4.88 4.32
CA ASN A 22 -7.42 -4.39 3.94
C ASN A 22 -7.36 -2.96 3.37
N THR A 23 -8.52 -2.37 3.04
CA THR A 23 -8.60 -0.93 2.76
C THR A 23 -8.25 -0.07 3.98
N THR A 24 -8.36 -0.61 5.20
CA THR A 24 -7.93 0.05 6.44
C THR A 24 -6.40 0.18 6.53
N PRO A 25 -5.58 -0.90 6.44
CA PRO A 25 -4.13 -0.77 6.42
C PRO A 25 -3.61 0.02 5.21
N ALA A 26 -4.26 -0.07 4.04
CA ALA A 26 -3.92 0.77 2.88
C ALA A 26 -4.10 2.27 3.17
N ALA A 27 -5.21 2.65 3.81
CA ALA A 27 -5.45 4.02 4.23
C ALA A 27 -4.46 4.47 5.32
N ALA A 28 -4.11 3.59 6.27
CA ALA A 28 -3.13 3.88 7.31
C ALA A 28 -1.73 4.14 6.74
N ILE A 29 -1.26 3.32 5.79
CA ILE A 29 0.02 3.54 5.10
C ILE A 29 -0.02 4.86 4.33
N SER A 30 -1.09 5.14 3.60
CA SER A 30 -1.22 6.37 2.82
C SER A 30 -1.19 7.61 3.73
N ALA A 31 -1.93 7.58 4.85
CA ALA A 31 -1.92 8.64 5.85
C ALA A 31 -0.53 8.86 6.48
N ALA A 32 0.17 7.77 6.82
CA ALA A 32 1.52 7.83 7.38
C ALA A 32 2.54 8.41 6.40
N LEU A 33 2.50 8.01 5.13
CA LEU A 33 3.48 8.43 4.12
C LEU A 33 3.21 9.82 3.55
N LEU A 34 1.93 10.19 3.41
CA LEU A 34 1.50 11.37 2.63
C LEU A 34 0.80 12.44 3.48
N GLY A 35 0.59 12.18 4.78
CA GLY A 35 -0.08 13.10 5.68
C GLY A 35 -1.55 13.33 5.34
N GLY A 36 -2.16 14.37 5.92
CA GLY A 36 -3.57 14.71 5.67
C GLY A 36 -4.60 13.98 6.54
N GLY A 37 -4.15 13.15 7.49
CA GLY A 37 -5.01 12.51 8.50
C GLY A 37 -5.78 11.28 8.01
N ALA A 38 -6.30 10.49 8.95
CA ALA A 38 -7.00 9.24 8.64
C ALA A 38 -8.26 9.45 7.81
N GLU A 39 -9.04 10.49 8.11
CA GLU A 39 -10.29 10.81 7.43
C GLU A 39 -10.11 10.98 5.91
N LYS A 40 -9.05 11.68 5.48
CA LYS A 40 -8.75 11.91 4.05
C LYS A 40 -8.57 10.62 3.26
N TRP A 41 -7.98 9.60 3.88
CA TRP A 41 -7.62 8.36 3.19
C TRP A 41 -8.63 7.24 3.36
N THR A 42 -9.63 7.42 4.23
CA THR A 42 -10.56 6.34 4.58
C THR A 42 -11.80 6.39 3.71
N GLY A 43 -11.93 5.44 2.78
CA GLY A 43 -13.16 5.19 2.03
C GLY A 43 -14.05 4.11 2.64
N ARG A 44 -15.25 3.92 2.06
CA ARG A 44 -16.21 2.88 2.49
C ARG A 44 -15.79 1.45 2.15
N GLY A 45 -14.79 1.25 1.30
CA GLY A 45 -14.38 -0.09 0.83
C GLY A 45 -15.58 -0.81 0.21
N THR A 46 -15.90 -2.01 0.71
CA THR A 46 -17.03 -2.84 0.27
C THR A 46 -18.41 -2.33 0.77
N GLY A 47 -18.57 -1.02 0.96
CA GLY A 47 -19.86 -0.39 1.28
C GLY A 47 -20.22 -0.32 2.76
N VAL A 48 -19.26 -0.11 3.66
CA VAL A 48 -19.57 0.06 5.09
C VAL A 48 -20.46 1.29 5.34
N ASP A 49 -21.32 1.18 6.36
CA ASP A 49 -22.16 2.27 6.85
C ASP A 49 -21.34 3.37 7.53
N ASP A 50 -21.99 4.45 7.96
CA ASP A 50 -21.32 5.60 8.58
C ASP A 50 -20.64 5.22 9.89
N ALA A 51 -21.27 4.36 10.69
CA ALA A 51 -20.67 3.83 11.90
C ALA A 51 -19.41 3.00 11.58
N GLY A 52 -19.43 2.23 10.50
CA GLY A 52 -18.29 1.47 9.99
C GLY A 52 -17.17 2.37 9.49
N LEU A 53 -17.50 3.46 8.79
CA LEU A 53 -16.54 4.46 8.37
C LEU A 53 -15.84 5.10 9.57
N VAL A 54 -16.59 5.52 10.59
CA VAL A 54 -16.05 6.07 11.84
C VAL A 54 -15.12 5.06 12.53
N ARG A 55 -15.54 3.78 12.65
CA ARG A 55 -14.69 2.73 13.23
C ARG A 55 -13.38 2.56 12.46
N LYS A 56 -13.40 2.63 11.12
CA LYS A 56 -12.17 2.55 10.30
C LYS A 56 -11.25 3.73 10.58
N ILE A 57 -11.77 4.95 10.59
CA ILE A 57 -10.99 6.17 10.88
C ILE A 57 -10.33 6.04 12.26
N THR A 58 -11.11 5.70 13.29
CA THR A 58 -10.59 5.51 14.66
C THR A 58 -9.51 4.44 14.74
N ALA A 59 -9.67 3.31 14.04
CA ALA A 59 -8.66 2.25 14.00
C ALA A 59 -7.34 2.72 13.35
N ILE A 60 -7.44 3.51 12.28
CA ILE A 60 -6.26 4.07 11.60
C ILE A 60 -5.55 5.07 12.51
N GLU A 61 -6.28 5.98 13.15
CA GLU A 61 -5.70 6.93 14.11
C GLU A 61 -5.01 6.23 15.28
N ALA A 62 -5.63 5.18 15.82
CA ALA A 62 -5.04 4.37 16.88
C ALA A 62 -3.74 3.70 16.41
N GLY A 63 -3.69 3.17 15.18
CA GLY A 63 -2.50 2.60 14.58
C GLY A 63 -1.38 3.64 14.42
N LEU A 64 -1.69 4.79 13.83
CA LEU A 64 -0.74 5.90 13.65
C LEU A 64 -0.15 6.36 14.98
N LYS A 65 -1.01 6.53 16.01
CA LYS A 65 -0.57 6.91 17.36
C LYS A 65 0.31 5.84 18.00
N ARG A 66 -0.09 4.57 17.90
CA ARG A 66 0.65 3.45 18.49
C ARG A 66 2.05 3.31 17.89
N HIS A 67 2.19 3.58 16.60
CA HIS A 67 3.42 3.39 15.84
C HIS A 67 4.12 4.72 15.50
N ALA A 68 3.91 5.77 16.31
CA ALA A 68 4.45 7.11 16.04
C ALA A 68 5.97 7.12 15.77
N GLU A 69 6.74 6.32 16.50
CA GLU A 69 8.20 6.21 16.32
C GLU A 69 8.62 5.54 15.00
N ALA A 70 7.73 4.78 14.37
CA ALA A 70 7.96 4.12 13.10
C ALA A 70 7.70 5.04 11.89
N LEU A 71 7.00 6.17 12.08
CA LEU A 71 6.48 6.99 10.97
C LEU A 71 7.56 7.77 10.20
N ALA A 72 8.80 7.79 10.67
CA ALA A 72 9.92 8.39 9.96
C ALA A 72 10.50 7.48 8.86
N ASP A 73 10.18 6.18 8.87
CA ASP A 73 10.76 5.18 7.98
C ASP A 73 9.65 4.47 7.17
N PRO A 74 9.64 4.58 5.83
CA PRO A 74 8.60 4.00 4.99
C PRO A 74 8.52 2.47 5.09
N LEU A 75 9.62 1.78 5.37
CA LEU A 75 9.62 0.32 5.57
C LEU A 75 9.02 -0.05 6.93
N LYS A 76 9.34 0.73 7.98
CA LYS A 76 8.72 0.51 9.30
C LYS A 76 7.23 0.84 9.28
N ILE A 77 6.81 1.86 8.52
CA ILE A 77 5.38 2.14 8.26
C ILE A 77 4.71 0.91 7.64
N ALA A 78 5.27 0.38 6.55
CA ALA A 78 4.69 -0.77 5.86
C ALA A 78 4.62 -2.01 6.77
N ALA A 79 5.64 -2.24 7.60
CA ALA A 79 5.68 -3.34 8.55
C ALA A 79 4.70 -3.18 9.72
N ALA A 80 4.51 -1.95 10.22
CA ALA A 80 3.70 -1.68 11.41
C ALA A 80 2.20 -1.51 11.11
N LEU A 81 1.86 -0.91 9.96
CA LEU A 81 0.49 -0.53 9.61
C LEU A 81 -0.09 -1.33 8.43
N GLY A 82 0.73 -2.16 7.78
CA GLY A 82 0.34 -2.93 6.60
C GLY A 82 -0.32 -4.28 6.92
N GLY A 83 -0.32 -5.14 5.90
CA GLY A 83 -0.81 -6.52 5.94
C GLY A 83 0.12 -7.43 5.14
N ARG A 84 -0.10 -8.75 5.24
CA ARG A 84 0.76 -9.74 4.55
C ARG A 84 0.66 -9.60 3.03
N GLU A 85 -0.52 -9.32 2.53
CA GLU A 85 -0.84 -9.09 1.13
C GLU A 85 -0.24 -7.78 0.61
N LEU A 86 -0.29 -6.69 1.40
CA LEU A 86 0.41 -5.45 1.06
C LEU A 86 1.94 -5.65 1.05
N ALA A 87 2.49 -6.39 2.02
CA ALA A 87 3.92 -6.71 2.05
C ALA A 87 4.34 -7.56 0.85
N ALA A 88 3.47 -8.48 0.38
CA ALA A 88 3.70 -9.23 -0.84
C ALA A 88 3.71 -8.31 -2.07
N ILE A 89 2.75 -7.40 -2.20
CA ILE A 89 2.75 -6.44 -3.33
C ILE A 89 3.98 -5.54 -3.30
N PHE A 90 4.34 -4.99 -2.14
CA PHE A 90 5.57 -4.21 -1.97
C PHE A 90 6.81 -4.98 -2.43
N GLY A 91 7.00 -6.19 -1.90
CA GLY A 91 8.16 -7.02 -2.22
C GLY A 91 8.23 -7.38 -3.70
N SER A 92 7.11 -7.75 -4.31
CA SER A 92 7.04 -8.03 -5.74
C SER A 92 7.32 -6.78 -6.57
N THR A 93 6.80 -5.61 -6.18
CA THR A 93 7.06 -4.34 -6.88
C THR A 93 8.54 -3.97 -6.82
N LEU A 94 9.20 -4.21 -5.69
CA LEU A 94 10.64 -4.02 -5.51
C LEU A 94 11.46 -4.97 -6.39
N ALA A 95 11.08 -6.26 -6.44
CA ALA A 95 11.74 -7.23 -7.33
C ALA A 95 11.61 -6.84 -8.81
N ALA A 96 10.41 -6.42 -9.22
CA ALA A 96 10.16 -5.94 -10.58
C ALA A 96 11.06 -4.74 -10.92
N ARG A 97 11.29 -3.82 -9.97
CA ARG A 97 12.23 -2.71 -10.15
C ARG A 97 13.66 -3.20 -10.41
N HIS A 98 14.15 -4.16 -9.62
CA HIS A 98 15.50 -4.70 -9.80
C HIS A 98 15.68 -5.48 -11.10
N LEU A 99 14.62 -6.12 -11.58
CA LEU A 99 14.65 -6.93 -12.80
C LEU A 99 14.30 -6.15 -14.07
N GLY A 100 13.91 -4.87 -13.94
CA GLY A 100 13.49 -4.05 -15.07
C GLY A 100 12.14 -4.47 -15.65
N VAL A 101 11.31 -5.16 -14.86
CA VAL A 101 9.98 -5.62 -15.29
C VAL A 101 8.95 -4.53 -14.99
N PRO A 102 8.18 -4.05 -15.97
CA PRO A 102 7.10 -3.10 -15.74
C PRO A 102 6.01 -3.66 -14.82
N VAL A 103 5.35 -2.78 -14.07
CA VAL A 103 4.26 -3.12 -13.16
C VAL A 103 3.01 -2.32 -13.49
N LEU A 104 1.87 -2.99 -13.58
CA LEU A 104 0.56 -2.35 -13.59
C LEU A 104 -0.08 -2.47 -12.20
N LEU A 105 -0.34 -1.32 -11.57
CA LEU A 105 -1.00 -1.22 -10.27
C LEU A 105 -2.51 -1.12 -10.49
N ASP A 106 -3.27 -2.02 -9.86
CA ASP A 106 -4.74 -2.07 -9.96
C ASP A 106 -5.40 -0.85 -9.28
N GLY A 107 -5.85 -0.98 -8.04
CA GLY A 107 -6.56 0.07 -7.32
C GLY A 107 -5.80 0.64 -6.11
N PHE A 108 -6.56 1.30 -5.24
CA PHE A 108 -6.08 1.97 -4.03
C PHE A 108 -5.15 1.11 -3.16
N VAL A 109 -5.52 -0.15 -2.87
CA VAL A 109 -4.74 -1.01 -1.97
C VAL A 109 -3.39 -1.39 -2.57
N CYS A 110 -3.34 -1.75 -3.86
CA CYS A 110 -2.08 -2.02 -4.57
C CYS A 110 -1.18 -0.78 -4.62
N THR A 111 -1.78 0.39 -4.87
CA THR A 111 -1.05 1.65 -4.90
C THR A 111 -0.46 2.01 -3.54
N ALA A 112 -1.25 1.89 -2.47
CA ALA A 112 -0.78 2.11 -1.10
C ALA A 112 0.33 1.14 -0.70
N ALA A 113 0.25 -0.14 -1.12
CA ALA A 113 1.28 -1.13 -0.87
C ALA A 113 2.61 -0.80 -1.57
N ALA A 114 2.56 -0.22 -2.78
CA ALA A 114 3.74 0.20 -3.53
C ALA A 114 4.32 1.55 -3.08
N ALA A 115 3.50 2.43 -2.50
CA ALA A 115 3.87 3.79 -2.09
C ALA A 115 5.14 3.94 -1.22
N PRO A 116 5.49 2.99 -0.31
CA PRO A 116 6.77 3.05 0.39
C PRO A 116 7.98 3.17 -0.55
N LEU A 117 7.96 2.56 -1.75
CA LEU A 117 9.05 2.68 -2.73
C LEU A 117 9.24 4.11 -3.24
N ALA A 118 8.15 4.88 -3.42
CA ALA A 118 8.23 6.28 -3.81
C ALA A 118 8.85 7.17 -2.72
N LYS A 119 8.79 6.73 -1.45
CA LYS A 119 9.44 7.41 -0.33
C LYS A 119 10.88 6.96 -0.13
N LEU A 120 11.21 5.72 -0.49
CA LEU A 120 12.57 5.19 -0.45
C LEU A 120 13.46 5.76 -1.56
N HIS A 121 12.90 6.05 -2.73
CA HIS A 121 13.66 6.59 -3.85
C HIS A 121 12.79 7.48 -4.77
N PRO A 122 13.28 8.64 -5.25
CA PRO A 122 12.50 9.54 -6.11
C PRO A 122 11.95 8.88 -7.39
N THR A 123 12.66 7.88 -7.92
CA THR A 123 12.26 7.10 -9.10
C THR A 123 11.86 5.67 -8.77
N GLY A 124 11.56 5.38 -7.49
CA GLY A 124 11.26 4.03 -7.01
C GLY A 124 10.07 3.37 -7.71
N LEU A 125 9.13 4.17 -8.21
CA LEU A 125 7.95 3.73 -8.95
C LEU A 125 8.01 4.03 -10.46
N ALA A 126 9.16 4.40 -11.01
CA ALA A 126 9.29 4.76 -12.43
C ALA A 126 9.02 3.61 -13.41
N HIS A 127 9.02 2.36 -12.93
CA HIS A 127 8.64 1.16 -13.70
C HIS A 127 7.15 0.81 -13.55
N THR A 128 6.38 1.61 -12.82
CA THR A 128 4.96 1.34 -12.54
C THR A 128 4.04 2.24 -13.36
N LEU A 129 2.87 1.71 -13.72
CA LEU A 129 1.75 2.44 -14.32
C LEU A 129 0.47 2.15 -13.53
N ALA A 130 -0.43 3.12 -13.44
CA ALA A 130 -1.75 2.91 -12.87
C ALA A 130 -2.68 2.29 -13.94
N ALA A 131 -3.43 1.24 -13.57
CA ALA A 131 -4.42 0.61 -14.44
C ALA A 131 -5.65 1.49 -14.61
N HIS A 132 -6.14 2.07 -13.51
CA HIS A 132 -7.35 2.88 -13.47
C HIS A 132 -7.34 3.87 -12.29
N VAL A 133 -8.33 4.75 -12.24
CA VAL A 133 -8.61 5.61 -11.08
C VAL A 133 -9.74 4.95 -10.29
N SER A 134 -9.41 4.42 -9.10
CA SER A 134 -10.34 3.74 -8.19
C SER A 134 -11.19 4.68 -7.37
#